data_AF-A0A7C7BRX0-F1
#
_entry.id   AF-A0A7C7BRX0-F1
#
_cell.length_a   1.000
_cell.length_b   1.000
_cell.length_c   1.000
_cell.angle_alpha   90.00
_cell.angle_beta   90.00
_cell.angle_gamma   90.00
#
_symmetry.space_group_name_H-M   'P 1'
#
loop_
_entity.id
_entity.type
_entity.pdbx_description
1 polymer ?
#
loop_
_entity_poly.entity_id
_entity_poly.type
_entity_poly.pdbx_seq_one_letter_code
_entity_poly.pdbx_strand_id
1 'polypeptide(L)'
;MGFWRWKSLLQNPTNIYAEPGTYNVTFVTVSNNYCSDTLVEPVVIAEHIDGPSSTIEVKSNVITPNNDGYNDVLDFGLTGCEVTVYNRWNDQVYTSSSYNNDWSDSGLDAGAYYYKIKCPSGVEKMGVINIIK
;
A
#
# COMPACT_ATOMS: atom_id res chain seq x y z
N MET A 1 -28.14 22.81 5.78
CA MET A 1 -26.85 22.57 6.44
C MET A 1 -27.13 22.17 7.88
N GLY A 2 -27.19 20.86 8.15
CA GLY A 2 -27.46 20.34 9.50
C GLY A 2 -26.15 19.87 10.14
N PHE A 3 -25.78 20.45 11.27
CA PHE A 3 -24.66 19.97 12.09
C PHE A 3 -25.21 18.98 13.10
N TRP A 4 -25.02 17.68 12.86
CA TRP A 4 -25.36 16.64 13.84
C TRP A 4 -24.26 16.57 14.90
N ARG A 5 -24.55 17.03 16.12
CA ARG A 5 -23.69 16.81 17.30
C ARG A 5 -24.21 15.59 18.05
N TRP A 6 -23.53 14.46 17.94
CA TRP A 6 -23.82 13.27 18.74
C TRP A 6 -23.19 13.44 20.14
N LYS A 7 -24.02 13.59 21.17
CA LYS A 7 -23.60 13.49 22.58
C LYS A 7 -24.20 12.21 23.16
N SER A 8 -23.36 11.33 23.71
CA SER A 8 -23.81 10.13 24.43
C SER A 8 -23.60 10.29 25.93
N LEU A 9 -24.55 9.79 26.73
CA LEU A 9 -24.48 9.73 28.20
C LEU A 9 -24.18 8.32 28.71
N LEU A 10 -23.93 7.37 27.80
CA LEU A 10 -23.57 5.98 28.13
C LEU A 10 -22.07 5.87 28.44
N GLN A 11 -21.73 5.07 29.45
CA GLN A 11 -20.34 4.70 29.71
C GLN A 11 -19.84 3.82 28.55
N ASN A 12 -18.74 4.22 27.90
CA ASN A 12 -18.16 3.61 26.69
C ASN A 12 -19.05 3.67 25.43
N PRO A 13 -19.33 4.87 24.88
CA PRO A 13 -20.11 4.99 23.66
C PRO A 13 -19.29 4.56 22.43
N THR A 14 -19.86 3.71 21.58
CA THR A 14 -19.28 3.35 20.28
C THR A 14 -19.77 4.32 19.20
N ASN A 15 -18.86 4.86 18.39
CA ASN A 15 -19.19 5.68 17.22
C ASN A 15 -18.66 5.00 15.96
N ILE A 16 -19.44 5.05 14.88
CA ILE A 16 -19.03 4.59 13.55
C ILE A 16 -18.77 5.83 12.69
N TYR A 17 -17.55 5.96 12.16
CA TYR A 17 -17.16 7.04 11.28
C TYR A 17 -17.23 6.53 9.84
N ALA A 18 -18.10 7.15 9.03
CA ALA A 18 -18.34 6.71 7.65
C ALA A 18 -17.30 7.25 6.65
N GLU A 19 -16.61 8.35 7.00
CA GLU A 19 -15.64 9.01 6.14
C GLU A 19 -14.25 9.00 6.81
N PRO A 20 -13.18 8.96 6.00
CA PRO A 20 -11.82 9.17 6.48
C PRO A 20 -11.64 10.60 7.00
N GLY A 21 -10.77 10.76 7.99
CA GLY A 21 -10.48 12.08 8.54
C GLY A 21 -9.92 12.02 9.94
N THR A 22 -9.52 13.19 10.44
CA THR A 22 -9.14 13.35 11.85
C THR A 22 -10.35 13.81 12.63
N TYR A 23 -10.76 13.01 13.61
CA TYR A 23 -11.89 13.30 14.48
C TYR A 23 -11.38 13.61 15.89
N ASN A 24 -11.76 14.76 16.43
CA ASN A 24 -11.47 15.12 17.81
C ASN A 24 -12.50 14.45 18.74
N VAL A 25 -12.09 13.36 19.38
CA VAL A 25 -12.93 12.66 20.35
C VAL A 25 -12.88 13.41 21.67
N THR A 26 -14.04 13.80 22.19
CA THR A 26 -14.15 14.56 23.43
C THR A 26 -14.78 13.71 24.51
N PHE A 27 -14.09 13.58 25.64
CA PHE A 27 -14.61 12.96 26.85
C PHE A 27 -14.89 14.05 27.89
N VAL A 28 -16.15 14.16 28.32
CA VAL A 28 -16.56 15.12 29.35
C VAL A 28 -16.99 14.35 30.59
N THR A 29 -16.35 14.61 31.72
CA THR A 29 -16.77 14.10 33.03
C THR A 29 -17.39 15.24 33.84
N VAL A 30 -18.39 14.92 34.66
CA VAL A 30 -19.00 15.90 35.58
C VAL A 30 -18.97 15.30 36.98
N SER A 31 -18.44 16.05 37.95
CA SER A 31 -18.41 15.64 39.35
C SER A 31 -19.75 15.91 40.03
N ASN A 32 -19.96 15.27 41.19
CA ASN A 32 -21.18 15.45 42.00
C ASN A 32 -21.36 16.90 42.51
N ASN A 33 -20.34 17.74 42.39
CA ASN A 33 -20.37 19.17 42.72
C ASN A 33 -20.55 20.06 41.48
N TYR A 34 -21.01 19.50 40.36
CA TYR A 34 -21.28 20.18 39.08
C TYR A 34 -20.05 20.79 38.39
N CYS A 35 -18.83 20.42 38.78
CA CYS A 35 -17.64 20.75 38.01
C CYS A 35 -17.50 19.80 36.82
N SER A 36 -17.25 20.33 35.63
CA SER A 36 -16.99 19.53 34.43
C SER A 36 -15.51 19.57 34.05
N ASP A 37 -14.93 18.42 33.72
CA ASP A 37 -13.61 18.32 33.09
C ASP A 37 -13.75 17.73 31.68
N THR A 38 -12.91 18.19 30.75
CA THR A 38 -12.99 17.83 29.32
C THR A 38 -11.62 17.43 28.79
N LEU A 39 -11.52 16.20 28.30
CA LEU A 39 -10.35 15.68 27.59
C LEU A 39 -10.67 15.56 26.10
N VAL A 40 -9.76 16.01 25.23
CA VAL A 40 -9.88 15.89 23.78
C VAL A 40 -8.69 15.12 23.24
N GLU A 41 -8.95 14.05 22.51
CA GLU A 41 -7.91 13.25 21.84
C GLU A 41 -8.23 13.12 20.34
N PRO A 42 -7.28 13.46 19.45
CA PRO A 42 -7.46 13.30 18.02
C PRO A 42 -7.31 11.83 17.61
N VAL A 43 -8.28 11.31 16.87
CA VAL A 43 -8.23 9.98 16.26
C VAL A 43 -8.20 10.12 14.75
N VAL A 44 -7.23 9.47 14.11
CA VAL A 44 -7.11 9.43 12.65
C VAL A 44 -7.82 8.18 12.13
N ILE A 45 -8.88 8.38 11.34
CA ILE A 45 -9.53 7.32 10.58
C ILE A 45 -8.97 7.38 9.16
N ALA A 46 -8.17 6.38 8.80
CA ALA A 46 -7.62 6.26 7.46
C ALA A 46 -8.69 5.79 6.47
N GLU A 47 -8.54 6.17 5.20
CA GLU A 47 -9.30 5.56 4.12
C GLU A 47 -9.05 4.05 4.08
N HIS A 48 -10.12 3.29 3.91
CA HIS A 48 -10.00 1.91 3.48
C HIS A 48 -9.58 1.92 2.01
N ILE A 49 -8.30 1.66 1.74
CA ILE A 49 -7.77 1.62 0.37
C ILE A 49 -8.15 0.28 -0.28
N ASP A 50 -9.41 0.18 -0.70
CA ASP A 50 -9.88 -0.87 -1.62
C ASP A 50 -9.87 -0.38 -3.08
N GLY A 51 -9.46 0.86 -3.30
CA GLY A 51 -9.25 1.46 -4.62
C GLY A 51 -7.83 1.26 -5.13
N PRO A 52 -7.58 1.43 -6.45
CA PRO A 52 -6.24 1.33 -7.00
C PRO A 52 -5.36 2.39 -6.35
N SER A 53 -4.45 1.93 -5.49
CA SER A 53 -3.47 2.77 -4.81
C SER A 53 -2.72 3.58 -5.87
N SER A 54 -2.65 4.90 -5.70
CA SER A 54 -1.84 5.78 -6.56
C SER A 54 -0.33 5.51 -6.42
N THR A 55 0.03 4.51 -5.61
CA THR A 55 1.38 4.01 -5.42
C THR A 55 1.44 2.57 -5.89
N ILE A 56 2.45 2.23 -6.68
CA ILE A 56 2.71 0.83 -7.06
C ILE A 56 3.17 0.09 -5.81
N GLU A 57 2.35 -0.82 -5.29
CA GLU A 57 2.72 -1.71 -4.18
C GLU A 57 3.32 -2.99 -4.74
N VAL A 58 4.56 -3.30 -4.37
CA VAL A 58 5.27 -4.48 -4.87
C VAL A 58 5.22 -5.55 -3.78
N LYS A 59 4.42 -6.59 -4.01
CA LYS A 59 4.11 -7.63 -3.02
C LYS A 59 5.28 -8.58 -2.75
N SER A 60 6.16 -8.77 -3.73
CA SER A 60 7.34 -9.61 -3.59
C SER A 60 8.53 -8.99 -4.30
N ASN A 61 9.70 -9.04 -3.66
CA ASN A 61 10.98 -8.64 -4.21
C ASN A 61 11.94 -9.83 -4.35
N VAL A 62 11.39 -11.04 -4.48
CA VAL A 62 12.12 -12.27 -4.77
C VAL A 62 11.40 -13.08 -5.86
N ILE A 63 12.17 -13.71 -6.74
CA ILE A 63 11.70 -14.80 -7.60
C ILE A 63 12.52 -16.06 -7.35
N THR A 64 11.82 -17.20 -7.37
CA THR A 64 12.34 -18.56 -7.25
C THR A 64 11.79 -19.38 -8.41
N PRO A 65 12.35 -19.28 -9.63
CA PRO A 65 11.81 -19.94 -10.81
C PRO A 65 12.12 -21.45 -10.80
N ASN A 66 11.55 -22.16 -9.81
CA ASN A 66 11.65 -23.60 -9.60
C ASN A 66 10.38 -24.36 -10.03
N ASN A 67 9.38 -23.62 -10.53
CA ASN A 67 8.11 -24.11 -11.04
C ASN A 67 7.27 -24.83 -9.97
N ASP A 68 7.32 -24.33 -8.72
CA ASP A 68 6.50 -24.82 -7.60
C ASP A 68 5.17 -24.06 -7.44
N GLY A 69 4.95 -23.02 -8.24
CA GLY A 69 3.77 -22.16 -8.22
C GLY A 69 3.91 -20.92 -7.32
N TYR A 70 5.05 -20.74 -6.64
CA TYR A 70 5.30 -19.65 -5.70
C TYR A 70 6.50 -18.82 -6.12
N ASN A 71 6.28 -17.51 -6.32
CA ASN A 71 7.32 -16.56 -6.73
C ASN A 71 8.09 -17.00 -7.99
N ASP A 72 7.50 -17.80 -8.88
CA ASP A 72 8.16 -18.25 -10.12
C ASP A 72 8.38 -17.09 -11.10
N VAL A 73 7.53 -16.06 -11.02
CA VAL A 73 7.52 -14.89 -11.89
C VAL A 73 7.55 -13.59 -11.09
N LEU A 74 8.06 -12.53 -11.72
CA LEU A 74 7.96 -11.18 -11.20
C LEU A 74 6.55 -10.64 -11.45
N ASP A 75 5.66 -10.75 -10.47
CA ASP A 75 4.29 -10.26 -10.55
C ASP A 75 4.12 -8.95 -9.77
N PHE A 76 3.75 -7.87 -10.46
CA PHE A 76 3.44 -6.57 -9.85
C PHE A 76 1.94 -6.34 -9.65
N GLY A 77 1.07 -7.21 -10.19
CA GLY A 77 -0.37 -7.02 -10.18
C GLY A 77 -0.84 -5.81 -11.00
N LEU A 78 -0.04 -5.38 -11.99
CA LEU A 78 -0.32 -4.20 -12.81
C LEU A 78 -0.51 -4.58 -14.28
N THR A 79 -1.26 -3.78 -15.04
CA THR A 79 -1.44 -3.98 -16.48
C THR A 79 -1.12 -2.71 -17.26
N GLY A 80 -0.58 -2.88 -18.47
CA GLY A 80 -0.29 -1.76 -19.39
C GLY A 80 0.89 -0.87 -18.98
N CYS A 81 1.66 -1.25 -17.98
CA CYS A 81 2.89 -0.55 -17.60
C CYS A 81 4.10 -1.14 -18.33
N GLU A 82 5.04 -0.28 -18.68
CA GLU A 82 6.36 -0.67 -19.14
C GLU A 82 7.20 -1.15 -17.95
N VAL A 83 7.90 -2.27 -18.13
CA VAL A 83 8.83 -2.84 -17.15
C VAL A 83 10.16 -3.10 -17.82
N THR A 84 11.23 -2.62 -17.20
CA THR A 84 12.61 -2.88 -17.61
C THR A 84 13.38 -3.48 -16.46
N VAL A 85 14.19 -4.50 -16.70
CA VAL A 85 15.05 -5.14 -15.69
C VAL A 85 16.51 -4.99 -16.11
N TYR A 86 17.35 -4.65 -15.14
CA TYR A 86 18.78 -4.43 -15.28
C TYR A 86 19.59 -5.37 -14.38
N ASN A 87 20.76 -5.77 -14.84
CA ASN A 87 21.75 -6.43 -13.99
C ASN A 87 22.50 -5.42 -13.10
N ARG A 88 23.43 -5.91 -12.26
CA ARG A 88 24.26 -5.07 -11.36
C ARG A 88 25.21 -4.10 -12.06
N TRP A 89 25.47 -4.29 -13.35
CA TRP A 89 26.30 -3.41 -14.17
C TRP A 89 25.47 -2.43 -14.99
N ASN A 90 24.17 -2.34 -14.71
CA ASN A 90 23.22 -1.45 -15.36
C ASN A 90 22.93 -1.82 -16.83
N ASP A 91 23.25 -3.06 -17.25
CA ASP A 91 22.85 -3.58 -18.54
C ASP A 91 21.40 -4.06 -18.49
N GLN A 92 20.62 -3.72 -19.52
CA GLN A 92 19.25 -4.17 -19.66
C GLN A 92 19.22 -5.66 -20.02
N VAL A 93 18.60 -6.47 -19.15
CA VAL A 93 18.42 -7.92 -19.37
C VAL A 93 17.01 -8.28 -19.82
N TYR A 94 16.04 -7.39 -19.59
CA TYR A 94 14.66 -7.57 -20.03
C TYR A 94 13.96 -6.21 -20.20
N THR A 95 13.03 -6.13 -21.15
CA THR A 95 12.10 -5.01 -21.26
C THR A 95 10.77 -5.46 -21.87
N SER A 96 9.69 -4.85 -21.43
CA SER A 96 8.34 -4.99 -22.01
C SER A 96 7.60 -3.67 -21.90
N SER A 97 7.01 -3.20 -23.00
CA SER A 97 6.22 -1.95 -23.05
C SER A 97 4.81 -2.09 -22.47
N SER A 98 4.32 -3.33 -22.36
CA SER A 98 3.04 -3.66 -21.72
C SER A 98 3.24 -4.99 -21.01
N TYR A 99 3.76 -4.90 -19.79
CA TYR A 99 4.15 -6.05 -19.00
C TYR A 99 2.93 -6.89 -18.55
N ASN A 100 3.06 -8.21 -18.64
CA ASN A 100 1.98 -9.16 -18.38
C ASN A 100 2.13 -9.90 -17.03
N ASN A 101 3.10 -9.51 -16.18
CA ASN A 101 3.39 -10.16 -14.90
C ASN A 101 3.88 -11.62 -15.04
N ASP A 102 4.69 -11.89 -16.05
CA ASP A 102 5.04 -13.24 -16.51
C ASP A 102 6.55 -13.51 -16.62
N TRP A 103 7.42 -12.58 -16.21
CA TRP A 103 8.87 -12.77 -16.35
C TRP A 103 9.43 -13.69 -15.25
N SER A 104 9.92 -14.87 -15.65
CA SER A 104 10.41 -15.96 -14.77
C SER A 104 11.93 -16.16 -14.80
N ASP A 105 12.70 -15.08 -14.92
CA ASP A 105 14.11 -15.13 -15.34
C ASP A 105 14.29 -15.73 -16.77
N SER A 106 15.39 -15.38 -17.43
CA SER A 106 15.70 -15.87 -18.78
C SER A 106 17.04 -16.61 -18.80
N GLY A 107 17.28 -17.48 -17.82
CA GLY A 107 18.56 -18.15 -17.64
C GLY A 107 19.63 -17.26 -17.01
N LEU A 108 19.21 -16.26 -16.24
CA LEU A 108 20.10 -15.33 -15.55
C LEU A 108 20.71 -15.97 -14.30
N ASP A 109 21.85 -15.47 -13.84
CA ASP A 109 22.48 -15.95 -12.61
C ASP A 109 21.65 -15.56 -11.37
N ALA A 110 21.79 -16.34 -10.29
CA ALA A 110 21.22 -15.96 -9.01
C ALA A 110 21.89 -14.68 -8.50
N GLY A 111 21.09 -13.75 -7.96
CA GLY A 111 21.60 -12.46 -7.48
C GLY A 111 20.57 -11.34 -7.50
N ALA A 112 21.04 -10.14 -7.19
CA ALA A 112 20.22 -8.93 -7.18
C ALA A 112 20.19 -8.25 -8.55
N TYR A 113 18.99 -7.88 -8.97
CA TYR A 113 18.68 -7.16 -10.19
C TYR A 113 17.83 -5.93 -9.84
N TYR A 114 17.74 -4.99 -10.78
CA TYR A 114 16.98 -3.77 -10.60
C TYR A 114 15.85 -3.73 -11.61
N TYR A 115 14.64 -3.36 -11.18
CA TYR A 115 13.54 -3.10 -12.10
C TYR A 115 13.18 -1.62 -12.11
N LYS A 116 12.67 -1.17 -13.27
CA LYS A 116 12.02 0.11 -13.46
C LYS A 116 10.64 -0.13 -14.07
N ILE A 117 9.60 0.43 -13.45
CA ILE A 117 8.22 0.41 -13.91
C ILE A 117 7.85 1.82 -14.35
N LYS A 118 7.21 1.94 -15.50
CA LYS A 118 6.66 3.20 -16.01
C LYS A 118 5.26 2.97 -16.56
N CYS A 119 4.26 3.55 -15.92
CA CYS A 119 2.87 3.40 -16.33
C CYS A 119 2.39 4.59 -17.19
N PRO A 120 1.41 4.40 -18.09
CA PRO A 120 0.82 5.48 -18.88
C PRO A 120 0.21 6.62 -18.05
N SER A 121 -0.16 6.34 -16.80
CA SER A 121 -0.63 7.33 -15.82
C SER A 121 0.46 8.33 -15.37
N GLY A 122 1.72 8.11 -15.75
CA GLY A 122 2.87 8.90 -15.32
C GLY A 122 3.52 8.40 -14.02
N VAL A 123 2.97 7.35 -13.40
CA VAL A 123 3.56 6.72 -12.22
C VAL A 123 4.84 5.97 -12.62
N GLU A 124 5.94 6.26 -11.95
CA GLU A 124 7.20 5.52 -12.07
C GLU A 124 7.56 4.88 -10.73
N LYS A 125 8.13 3.67 -10.77
CA LYS A 125 8.72 3.01 -9.59
C LYS A 125 9.99 2.26 -9.95
N MET A 126 10.96 2.32 -9.06
CA MET A 126 12.19 1.53 -9.16
C MET A 126 12.36 0.68 -7.91
N GLY A 127 13.03 -0.45 -8.04
CA GLY A 127 13.30 -1.32 -6.93
C GLY A 127 14.28 -2.42 -7.28
N VAL A 128 14.52 -3.28 -6.29
CA VAL A 128 15.40 -4.45 -6.40
C VAL A 128 14.53 -5.70 -6.47
N ILE A 129 14.93 -6.66 -7.29
CA ILE A 129 14.40 -8.02 -7.35
C ILE A 129 15.55 -8.99 -7.15
N ASN A 130 15.36 -10.01 -6.33
CA ASN A 130 16.36 -11.05 -6.09
C ASN A 130 15.96 -12.34 -6.81
N ILE A 131 16.87 -12.91 -7.57
CA ILE A 131 16.72 -14.23 -8.18
C ILE A 131 17.42 -15.25 -7.30
N ILE A 132 16.68 -16.27 -6.86
CA ILE A 132 17.18 -17.39 -6.06
C ILE A 132 16.92 -18.69 -6.84
N LYS A 133 17.88 -19.62 -6.79
CA LYS A 133 17.79 -20.94 -7.43
C LYS A 133 18.01 -22.04 -6.41
#